data_AF-A0A1V3XHP8-F1
#
_entry.id   AF-A0A1V3XHP8-F1
#
_cell.length_a   1.000
_cell.length_b   1.000
_cell.length_c   1.000
_cell.angle_alpha   90.00
_cell.angle_beta   90.00
_cell.angle_gamma   90.00
#
_symmetry.space_group_name_H-M   'P 1'
#
loop_
_entity.id
_entity.type
_entity.pdbx_description
1 polymer ?
#
loop_
_entity_poly.entity_id
_entity_poly.type
_entity_poly.pdbx_seq_one_letter_code
_entity_poly.pdbx_strand_id
1 'polypeptide(L)'
;MYSTVTGDRLVDRVPDAAYWVENLCAPVLFPAAIGRLFDAGHDTFLEISPHPILLSEVHAGADERGIPSTLLRSMCRDEPERATMLASLGALYTHGQTVAWEQLHSGSGRCVPAPTYPWQRQRFWLDERNAAEVGINDGRRRLSAWSPQPAARLPREPASTKRCAALAGRSANGCSSHTWALKPLANSV
;
A
#
# COMPACT_ATOMS: atom_id res chain seq x y z
N MET A 1 13.64 -22.09 9.35
CA MET A 1 14.92 -21.99 8.62
C MET A 1 14.97 -23.13 7.62
N TYR A 2 15.32 -22.87 6.35
CA TYR A 2 15.59 -23.93 5.37
C TYR A 2 17.09 -24.15 5.30
N SER A 3 17.54 -25.40 5.40
CA SER A 3 18.95 -25.76 5.48
C SER A 3 19.44 -26.27 4.14
N THR A 4 20.59 -25.77 3.70
CA THR A 4 21.29 -26.29 2.52
C THR A 4 22.14 -27.51 2.84
N VAL A 5 22.25 -27.92 4.10
CA VAL A 5 22.92 -29.19 4.47
C VAL A 5 21.96 -30.36 4.31
N THR A 6 20.72 -30.17 4.77
CA THR A 6 19.68 -31.21 4.71
C THR A 6 18.77 -31.09 3.48
N GLY A 7 18.75 -29.93 2.83
CA GLY A 7 17.84 -29.63 1.71
C GLY A 7 16.39 -29.39 2.11
N ASP A 8 16.09 -29.29 3.41
CA ASP A 8 14.73 -29.17 3.92
C ASP A 8 14.62 -28.14 5.07
N ARG A 9 13.39 -27.92 5.55
CA ARG A 9 13.09 -27.07 6.70
C ARG A 9 13.62 -27.73 7.98
N LEU A 10 14.45 -27.01 8.71
CA LEU A 10 14.79 -27.35 10.09
C LEU A 10 13.60 -27.00 10.97
N VAL A 11 12.97 -28.02 11.57
CA VAL A 11 11.82 -27.88 12.49
C VAL A 11 12.28 -28.07 13.94
N ASP A 12 12.94 -29.20 14.23
CA ASP A 12 13.26 -29.61 15.62
C ASP A 12 14.77 -29.66 15.93
N ARG A 13 15.63 -29.29 14.98
CA ARG A 13 17.09 -29.28 15.14
C ARG A 13 17.59 -27.85 15.21
N VAL A 14 18.17 -27.47 16.35
CA VAL A 14 18.99 -26.26 16.47
C VAL A 14 20.38 -26.57 15.86
N PRO A 15 20.94 -25.70 15.01
CA PRO A 15 22.29 -25.87 14.49
C PRO A 15 23.33 -25.93 15.63
N ASP A 16 23.83 -27.12 15.92
CA ASP A 16 24.83 -27.41 16.94
C ASP A 16 26.22 -27.57 16.33
N ALA A 17 27.23 -27.86 17.16
CA ALA A 17 28.61 -28.05 16.68
C ALA A 17 28.72 -29.15 15.61
N ALA A 18 27.97 -30.25 15.75
CA ALA A 18 27.95 -31.33 14.77
C ALA A 18 27.36 -30.88 13.44
N TYR A 19 26.28 -30.09 13.45
CA TYR A 19 25.71 -29.49 12.24
C TYR A 19 26.71 -28.58 11.52
N TRP A 20 27.50 -27.79 12.24
CA TRP A 20 28.48 -26.91 11.60
C TRP A 20 29.65 -27.68 10.96
N VAL A 21 30.08 -28.79 11.57
CA VAL A 21 31.03 -29.70 10.93
C VAL A 21 30.41 -30.33 9.68
N GLU A 22 29.17 -30.78 9.77
CA GLU A 22 28.42 -31.32 8.63
C GLU A 22 28.27 -30.27 7.52
N ASN A 23 27.96 -29.02 7.84
CA ASN A 23 27.85 -27.92 6.89
C ASN A 23 29.13 -27.66 6.11
N LEU A 24 30.28 -27.84 6.74
CA LEU A 24 31.58 -27.68 6.10
C LEU A 24 31.96 -28.86 5.20
N CYS A 25 31.49 -30.07 5.52
CA CYS A 25 31.94 -31.31 4.87
C CYS A 25 30.93 -31.90 3.89
N ALA A 26 29.64 -31.68 4.09
CA ALA A 26 28.58 -32.21 3.25
C ALA A 26 28.37 -31.35 1.99
N PRO A 27 27.82 -31.91 0.90
CA PRO A 27 27.42 -31.13 -0.27
C PRO A 27 26.39 -30.06 0.08
N VAL A 28 26.51 -28.89 -0.55
CA VAL A 28 25.55 -27.80 -0.39
C VAL A 28 24.34 -28.04 -1.31
N LEU A 29 23.22 -28.45 -0.72
CA LEU A 29 21.94 -28.72 -1.37
C LEU A 29 21.11 -27.43 -1.58
N PHE A 30 21.73 -26.41 -2.18
CA PHE A 30 21.09 -25.10 -2.39
C PHE A 30 19.82 -25.16 -3.28
N PRO A 31 19.83 -25.83 -4.45
CA PRO A 31 18.63 -25.91 -5.30
C PRO A 31 17.46 -26.62 -4.61
N ALA A 32 17.73 -27.64 -3.77
CA ALA A 32 16.71 -28.33 -3.01
C ALA A 32 16.04 -27.38 -1.99
N ALA A 33 16.85 -26.63 -1.23
CA ALA A 33 16.34 -25.67 -0.24
C ALA A 33 15.55 -24.52 -0.89
N ILE A 34 16.01 -24.00 -2.03
CA ILE A 34 15.27 -23.00 -2.81
C ILE A 34 13.97 -23.58 -3.36
N GLY A 35 13.99 -24.81 -3.88
CA GLY A 35 12.79 -25.53 -4.31
C GLY A 35 11.74 -25.64 -3.20
N ARG A 36 12.17 -25.96 -1.96
CA ARG A 36 11.28 -25.99 -0.79
C ARG A 36 10.70 -24.62 -0.44
N LEU A 37 11.47 -23.55 -0.63
CA LEU A 37 10.97 -22.17 -0.43
C LEU A 37 9.88 -21.83 -1.45
N PHE A 38 10.06 -22.20 -2.72
CA PHE A 38 9.01 -22.05 -3.73
C PHE A 38 7.77 -22.91 -3.42
N ASP A 39 7.95 -24.17 -3.02
CA ASP A 39 6.84 -25.05 -2.63
C ASP A 39 6.05 -24.49 -1.43
N ALA A 40 6.72 -23.72 -0.56
CA ALA A 40 6.10 -23.02 0.57
C ALA A 40 5.47 -21.66 0.19
N GLY A 41 5.49 -21.28 -1.09
CA GLY A 41 4.86 -20.06 -1.60
C GLY A 41 5.71 -18.80 -1.50
N HIS A 42 7.03 -18.91 -1.31
CA HIS A 42 7.93 -17.75 -1.34
C HIS A 42 8.36 -17.44 -2.79
N ASP A 43 8.18 -16.19 -3.21
CA ASP A 43 8.50 -15.68 -4.55
C ASP A 43 9.49 -14.50 -4.56
N THR A 44 9.82 -13.97 -3.38
CA THR A 44 10.68 -12.79 -3.22
C THR A 44 11.94 -13.16 -2.46
N PHE A 45 13.10 -12.94 -3.08
CA PHE A 45 14.40 -13.34 -2.54
C PHE A 45 15.34 -12.15 -2.51
N LEU A 46 15.96 -11.90 -1.35
CA LEU A 46 17.02 -10.92 -1.17
C LEU A 46 18.33 -11.63 -0.84
N GLU A 47 19.32 -11.52 -1.72
CA GLU A 47 20.65 -12.02 -1.46
C GLU A 47 21.43 -11.01 -0.59
N ILE A 48 21.92 -11.49 0.57
CA ILE A 48 22.76 -10.72 1.49
C ILE A 48 24.22 -11.08 1.25
N SER A 49 24.88 -10.33 0.37
CA SER A 49 26.28 -10.54 0.01
C SER A 49 26.91 -9.25 -0.56
N PRO A 50 28.25 -9.10 -0.52
CA PRO A 50 28.94 -7.94 -1.12
C PRO A 50 28.76 -7.85 -2.65
N HIS A 51 28.46 -8.98 -3.30
CA HIS A 51 28.19 -9.07 -4.73
C HIS A 51 27.30 -10.28 -4.99
N PRO A 52 26.20 -10.14 -5.75
CA PRO A 52 25.21 -11.20 -5.92
C PRO A 52 25.76 -12.33 -6.79
N ILE A 53 25.80 -13.54 -6.26
CA ILE A 53 26.25 -14.75 -6.98
C ILE A 53 25.22 -15.88 -6.97
N LEU A 54 24.21 -15.82 -6.10
CA LEU A 54 23.22 -16.87 -5.93
C LEU A 54 21.91 -16.57 -6.67
N LEU A 55 21.62 -15.30 -6.96
CA LEU A 55 20.39 -14.90 -7.64
C LEU A 55 20.18 -15.59 -9.00
N SER A 56 21.24 -15.93 -9.73
CA SER A 56 21.13 -16.66 -11.01
C SER A 56 20.55 -18.06 -10.83
N GLU A 57 20.95 -18.77 -9.77
CA GLU A 57 20.43 -20.11 -9.45
C GLU A 57 18.98 -20.04 -8.96
N VAL A 58 18.63 -19.02 -8.19
CA VAL A 58 17.23 -18.78 -7.78
C VAL A 58 16.36 -18.47 -9.00
N HIS A 59 16.86 -17.67 -9.95
CA HIS A 59 16.17 -17.36 -11.19
C HIS A 59 15.91 -18.62 -12.02
N ALA A 60 16.93 -19.47 -12.21
CA ALA A 60 16.77 -20.73 -12.94
C ALA A 60 15.70 -21.62 -12.29
N GLY A 61 15.74 -21.76 -10.97
CA GLY A 61 14.73 -22.54 -10.23
C GLY A 61 13.31 -21.95 -10.33
N ALA A 62 13.17 -20.63 -10.37
CA ALA A 62 11.88 -19.96 -10.59
C ALA A 62 11.35 -20.21 -12.01
N ASP A 63 12.21 -20.07 -13.02
CA ASP A 63 11.88 -20.23 -14.43
C ASP A 63 11.43 -21.66 -14.75
N GLU A 64 12.16 -22.67 -14.24
CA GLU A 64 11.78 -24.09 -14.36
C GLU A 64 10.37 -24.38 -13.81
N ARG A 65 9.95 -23.61 -12.81
CA ARG A 65 8.66 -23.75 -12.13
C ARG A 65 7.58 -22.82 -12.68
N GLY A 66 7.94 -21.89 -13.57
CA GLY A 66 7.03 -20.86 -14.08
C GLY A 66 6.53 -19.90 -12.99
N ILE A 67 7.32 -19.66 -11.94
CA ILE A 67 6.95 -18.79 -10.82
C ILE A 67 7.53 -17.39 -11.06
N PRO A 68 6.68 -16.35 -11.24
CA PRO A 68 7.17 -14.97 -11.25
C PRO A 68 7.86 -14.66 -9.92
N SER A 69 9.12 -14.24 -9.97
CA SER A 69 9.92 -14.04 -8.75
C SER A 69 10.58 -12.66 -8.73
N THR A 70 10.64 -12.05 -7.54
CA THR A 70 11.35 -10.79 -7.29
C THR A 70 12.72 -11.10 -6.68
N LEU A 71 13.78 -10.82 -7.43
CA LEU A 71 15.17 -11.12 -7.06
C LEU A 71 15.94 -9.83 -6.76
N LEU A 72 16.42 -9.70 -5.53
CA LEU A 72 17.00 -8.47 -5.00
C LEU A 72 18.39 -8.73 -4.44
N ARG A 73 19.24 -7.70 -4.50
CA ARG A 73 20.62 -7.74 -4.00
C ARG A 73 20.80 -6.75 -2.84
N SER A 74 21.58 -7.09 -1.84
CA SER A 74 21.94 -6.13 -0.79
C SER A 74 23.01 -5.14 -1.23
N MET A 75 24.02 -5.63 -1.96
CA MET A 75 25.19 -4.87 -2.42
C MET A 75 25.63 -5.39 -3.79
N CYS A 76 26.49 -4.64 -4.47
CA CYS A 76 27.11 -5.03 -5.72
C CYS A 76 28.48 -4.39 -5.81
N ARG A 77 29.50 -5.15 -6.24
CA ARG A 77 30.85 -4.63 -6.51
C ARG A 77 30.76 -3.40 -7.43
N ASP A 78 31.59 -2.39 -7.12
CA ASP A 78 31.72 -1.15 -7.88
C ASP A 78 30.44 -0.28 -7.92
N GLU A 79 29.44 -0.61 -7.08
CA GLU A 79 28.25 0.21 -6.87
C GLU A 79 28.20 0.81 -5.45
N PRO A 80 27.58 1.99 -5.24
CA PRO A 80 27.43 2.56 -3.90
C PRO A 80 26.50 1.72 -3.01
N GLU A 81 27.05 1.08 -1.97
CA GLU A 81 26.36 0.14 -1.08
C GLU A 81 24.98 0.63 -0.60
N ARG A 82 24.93 1.85 -0.05
CA ARG A 82 23.68 2.44 0.46
C ARG A 82 22.65 2.64 -0.64
N ALA A 83 23.08 3.07 -1.83
CA ALA A 83 22.17 3.28 -2.95
C ALA A 83 21.63 1.94 -3.46
N THR A 84 22.47 0.91 -3.57
CA THR A 84 22.06 -0.45 -3.97
C THR A 84 21.03 -1.03 -3.00
N MET A 85 21.28 -0.94 -1.69
CA MET A 85 20.33 -1.42 -0.68
C MET A 85 19.00 -0.65 -0.74
N LEU A 86 19.04 0.69 -0.88
CA LEU A 86 17.83 1.51 -0.99
C LEU A 86 17.05 1.24 -2.28
N ALA A 87 17.72 0.90 -3.38
CA ALA A 87 17.07 0.48 -4.61
C ALA A 87 16.30 -0.82 -4.41
N SER A 88 16.89 -1.82 -3.73
CA SER A 88 16.21 -3.07 -3.37
C SER A 88 15.04 -2.84 -2.42
N LEU A 89 15.18 -1.93 -1.44
CA LEU A 89 14.07 -1.52 -0.56
C LEU A 89 12.94 -0.84 -1.34
N GLY A 90 13.29 0.03 -2.29
CA GLY A 90 12.35 0.67 -3.20
C GLY A 90 11.59 -0.34 -4.06
N ALA A 91 12.28 -1.36 -4.58
CA ALA A 91 11.65 -2.45 -5.31
C ALA A 91 10.64 -3.21 -4.44
N LEU A 92 11.02 -3.59 -3.22
CA LEU A 92 10.09 -4.21 -2.25
C LEU A 92 8.85 -3.35 -2.00
N TYR A 93 9.05 -2.05 -1.79
CA TYR A 93 7.96 -1.11 -1.60
C TYR A 93 7.01 -1.06 -2.80
N THR A 94 7.54 -1.05 -4.03
CA THR A 94 6.71 -1.09 -5.26
C THR A 94 5.98 -2.41 -5.45
N HIS A 95 6.48 -3.50 -4.86
CA HIS A 95 5.81 -4.79 -4.78
C HIS A 95 4.78 -4.89 -3.64
N GLY A 96 4.50 -3.78 -2.94
CA GLY A 96 3.46 -3.71 -1.91
C GLY A 96 3.94 -4.09 -0.50
N GLN A 97 5.23 -4.32 -0.30
CA GLN A 97 5.78 -4.59 1.02
C GLN A 97 5.78 -3.32 1.88
N THR A 98 5.38 -3.46 3.15
CA THR A 98 5.39 -2.35 4.09
C THR A 98 6.83 -2.03 4.52
N VAL A 99 7.22 -0.77 4.39
CA VAL A 99 8.53 -0.28 4.83
C VAL A 99 8.36 0.61 6.04
N ALA A 100 9.12 0.30 7.09
CA ALA A 100 9.25 1.11 8.31
C ALA A 100 10.14 2.34 8.05
N TRP A 101 9.65 3.30 7.27
CA TRP A 101 10.39 4.49 6.83
C TRP A 101 10.97 5.31 7.99
N GLU A 102 10.31 5.29 9.15
CA GLU A 102 10.74 5.92 10.40
C GLU A 102 12.06 5.34 10.94
N GLN A 103 12.37 4.08 10.67
CA GLN A 103 13.65 3.47 11.08
C GLN A 103 14.80 3.92 10.16
N LEU A 104 14.50 4.22 8.90
CA LEU A 104 15.47 4.75 7.94
C LEU A 104 15.73 6.24 8.15
N HIS A 105 14.69 6.97 8.56
CA HIS A 105 14.73 8.41 8.83
C HIS A 105 14.33 8.66 10.28
N SER A 106 15.30 8.55 11.20
CA SER A 106 15.14 8.66 12.66
C SER A 106 14.82 10.07 13.19
N GLY A 107 13.89 10.77 12.55
CA GLY A 107 13.29 12.02 13.05
C GLY A 107 14.02 13.32 12.66
N SER A 108 15.11 13.25 11.89
CA SER A 108 15.86 14.45 11.44
C SER A 108 15.38 15.01 10.09
N GLY A 109 14.36 14.41 9.47
CA GLY A 109 13.82 14.84 8.18
C GLY A 109 12.89 16.05 8.31
N ARG A 110 13.10 17.07 7.47
CA ARG A 110 12.14 18.17 7.31
C ARG A 110 11.13 17.81 6.23
N CYS A 111 9.83 17.81 6.54
CA CYS A 111 8.79 17.72 5.53
C CYS A 111 8.88 18.92 4.58
N VAL A 112 8.90 18.67 3.28
CA VAL A 112 8.92 19.69 2.24
C VAL A 112 7.68 19.55 1.36
N PRO A 113 7.11 20.64 0.84
CA PRO A 113 6.00 20.55 -0.10
C PRO A 113 6.45 19.83 -1.37
N ALA A 114 5.77 18.74 -1.70
CA ALA A 114 5.90 18.06 -2.98
C ALA A 114 4.83 18.57 -3.96
N PRO A 115 5.05 18.44 -5.28
CA PRO A 115 4.00 18.65 -6.27
C PRO A 115 2.75 17.85 -5.91
N THR A 116 1.58 18.43 -6.17
CA THR A 116 0.31 17.70 -6.00
C THR A 116 0.21 16.56 -7.00
N TYR A 117 -0.57 15.53 -6.65
CA TYR A 117 -0.78 14.37 -7.50
C TYR A 117 -1.20 14.78 -8.93
N PRO A 118 -0.48 14.33 -9.98
CA PRO A 118 -0.78 14.73 -11.35
C PRO A 118 -1.99 13.94 -11.88
N TRP A 119 -3.20 14.43 -11.59
CA TRP A 119 -4.45 13.83 -12.06
C TRP A 119 -4.43 13.56 -13.56
N GLN A 120 -4.72 12.32 -13.96
CA GLN A 120 -4.98 11.91 -15.34
C GLN A 120 -6.39 12.37 -15.72
N ARG A 121 -6.48 13.60 -16.23
CA ARG A 121 -7.76 14.29 -16.43
C ARG A 121 -8.45 13.77 -17.69
N GLN A 122 -9.71 13.40 -17.54
CA GLN A 122 -10.65 13.21 -18.63
C GLN A 122 -11.88 14.08 -18.40
N ARG A 123 -12.52 14.49 -19.49
CA ARG A 123 -13.65 15.42 -19.44
C ARG A 123 -14.95 14.63 -19.32
N PHE A 124 -15.53 14.60 -18.12
CA PHE A 124 -16.80 13.93 -17.85
C PHE A 124 -17.92 14.97 -17.67
N TRP A 125 -18.58 15.33 -18.78
CA TRP A 125 -19.80 16.14 -18.78
C TRP A 125 -21.00 15.27 -19.14
N LEU A 126 -22.13 15.50 -18.47
CA LEU A 126 -23.42 15.00 -18.90
C LEU A 126 -23.90 15.87 -20.06
N ASP A 127 -23.93 15.31 -21.27
CA ASP A 127 -24.60 15.91 -22.43
C ASP A 127 -25.80 15.03 -22.80
N GLU A 128 -26.79 15.57 -23.50
CA GLU A 128 -28.06 14.90 -23.83
C GLU A 128 -27.84 13.52 -24.49
N ARG A 129 -26.74 13.37 -25.25
CA ARG A 129 -26.35 12.10 -25.89
C ARG A 129 -25.85 11.05 -24.89
N ASN A 130 -25.04 11.44 -23.91
CA ASN A 130 -24.49 10.52 -22.90
C ASN A 130 -25.51 10.23 -21.79
N ALA A 131 -26.43 11.15 -21.51
CA ALA A 131 -27.51 10.95 -20.55
C ALA A 131 -28.50 9.86 -21.02
N ALA A 132 -28.74 9.76 -22.33
CA ALA A 132 -29.59 8.74 -22.94
C ALA A 132 -28.96 7.33 -22.90
N GLU A 133 -27.63 7.21 -23.05
CA GLU A 133 -26.90 5.92 -23.01
C GLU A 133 -26.80 5.31 -21.61
N VAL A 134 -26.73 6.12 -20.56
CA VAL A 134 -26.57 5.62 -19.17
C VAL A 134 -27.89 5.10 -18.57
N GLY A 135 -28.99 5.12 -19.33
CA GLY A 135 -30.28 4.58 -18.88
C GLY A 135 -30.82 5.29 -17.63
N ILE A 136 -30.39 6.53 -17.38
CA ILE A 136 -31.05 7.39 -16.41
C ILE A 136 -32.36 7.80 -17.06
N ASN A 137 -33.43 7.11 -16.67
CA ASN A 137 -34.80 7.35 -17.15
C ASN A 137 -35.09 8.87 -17.10
N ASP A 138 -35.26 9.49 -18.26
CA ASP A 138 -35.48 10.93 -18.45
C ASP A 138 -36.84 11.35 -17.88
N GLY A 139 -36.89 11.48 -16.56
CA GLY A 139 -37.84 12.36 -15.87
C GLY A 139 -37.44 13.79 -16.17
N ARG A 140 -37.70 14.21 -17.41
CA ARG A 140 -37.35 15.49 -18.02
C ARG A 140 -37.81 16.68 -17.19
N ARG A 141 -37.07 17.05 -16.14
CA ARG A 141 -37.00 18.44 -15.69
C ARG A 141 -35.88 19.08 -16.47
N ARG A 142 -36.25 19.79 -17.55
CA ARG A 142 -35.48 20.95 -18.01
C ARG A 142 -35.03 21.69 -16.76
N LEU A 143 -33.72 21.83 -16.55
CA LEU A 143 -33.21 22.89 -15.70
C LEU A 143 -33.65 24.18 -16.39
N SER A 144 -34.82 24.68 -15.99
CA SER A 144 -35.25 26.03 -16.33
C SER A 144 -34.07 26.92 -16.01
N ALA A 145 -33.62 27.71 -17.00
CA ALA A 145 -32.58 28.71 -16.83
C ALA A 145 -32.74 29.32 -15.44
N TRP A 146 -31.73 29.11 -14.59
CA TRP A 146 -31.73 29.64 -13.23
C TRP A 146 -32.06 31.13 -13.36
N SER A 147 -33.28 31.48 -12.96
CA SER A 147 -33.79 32.83 -12.97
C SER A 147 -33.55 33.31 -11.55
N PRO A 148 -32.53 34.15 -11.29
CA PRO A 148 -32.37 34.72 -9.97
C PRO A 148 -33.67 35.48 -9.66
N GLN A 149 -34.46 34.98 -8.72
CA GLN A 149 -35.57 35.75 -8.21
C GLN A 149 -34.98 36.99 -7.55
N PRO A 150 -35.44 38.21 -7.87
CA PRO A 150 -35.01 39.39 -7.14
C PRO A 150 -35.32 39.11 -5.67
N ALA A 151 -34.28 39.19 -4.82
CA ALA A 151 -34.38 38.91 -3.40
C ALA A 151 -35.62 39.60 -2.85
N ALA A 152 -36.60 38.83 -2.36
CA ALA A 152 -37.74 39.39 -1.67
C ALA A 152 -37.19 40.30 -0.57
N ARG A 153 -37.60 41.57 -0.56
CA ARG A 153 -37.27 42.48 0.54
C ARG A 153 -37.77 41.83 1.81
N LEU A 154 -36.84 41.35 2.64
CA LEU A 154 -37.15 40.91 3.98
C LEU A 154 -37.89 42.06 4.68
N PRO A 155 -39.01 41.77 5.38
CA PRO A 155 -39.66 42.77 6.21
C PRO A 155 -38.62 43.33 7.18
N ARG A 156 -38.48 44.65 7.23
CA ARG A 156 -37.66 45.28 8.27
C ARG A 156 -38.34 44.99 9.60
N GLU A 157 -37.71 44.17 10.43
CA GLU A 157 -38.13 44.04 11.83
C GLU A 157 -38.07 45.41 12.50
N PRO A 158 -39.11 45.83 13.25
CA PRO A 158 -39.00 46.99 14.10
C PRO A 158 -38.02 46.67 15.23
N ALA A 159 -37.10 47.60 15.46
CA ALA A 159 -36.09 47.51 16.50
C ALA A 159 -36.72 47.21 17.86
N SER A 160 -36.53 45.99 18.38
CA SER A 160 -36.84 45.68 19.77
C SER A 160 -35.55 45.64 20.58
N THR A 161 -35.43 46.63 21.46
CA THR A 161 -34.45 46.65 22.53
C THR A 161 -34.90 45.60 23.55
N LYS A 162 -34.03 44.63 23.92
CA LYS A 162 -33.78 44.21 25.32
C LYS A 162 -32.83 43.00 25.43
N ARG A 163 -31.71 43.31 26.10
CA ARG A 163 -31.02 42.60 27.20
C ARG A 163 -30.87 41.08 27.15
N CYS A 164 -29.61 40.67 27.27
CA CYS A 164 -29.12 39.38 27.72
C CYS A 164 -29.76 38.92 29.04
N ALA A 165 -30.12 37.65 29.10
CA ALA A 165 -30.05 36.83 30.30
C ALA A 165 -29.80 35.38 29.91
N ALA A 166 -28.74 34.80 30.46
CA ALA A 166 -28.44 33.38 30.42
C ALA A 166 -29.45 32.59 31.26
N LEU A 167 -29.80 31.38 30.84
CA LEU A 167 -29.99 30.22 31.72
C LEU A 167 -30.23 28.94 30.92
N ALA A 168 -29.76 27.85 31.53
CA ALA A 168 -29.62 26.50 31.03
C ALA A 168 -30.95 25.77 30.79
N GLY A 169 -30.92 24.72 29.96
CA GLY A 169 -32.00 23.73 29.95
C GLY A 169 -32.06 22.86 28.71
N ARG A 170 -31.65 21.60 28.87
CA ARG A 170 -31.75 20.44 27.97
C ARG A 170 -33.07 20.31 27.17
N SER A 171 -32.96 19.81 25.93
CA SER A 171 -33.85 18.82 25.29
C SER A 171 -33.13 18.34 24.01
N ALA A 172 -32.67 17.09 23.92
CA ALA A 172 -33.41 15.92 23.46
C ALA A 172 -34.00 16.06 22.04
N ASN A 173 -33.58 15.10 21.21
CA ASN A 173 -34.17 14.59 19.96
C ASN A 173 -33.83 15.31 18.64
N GLY A 174 -32.81 14.72 17.98
CA GLY A 174 -33.04 14.01 16.73
C GLY A 174 -33.06 14.85 15.46
N CYS A 175 -31.94 14.85 14.72
CA CYS A 175 -31.98 14.64 13.28
C CYS A 175 -30.57 14.39 12.69
N SER A 176 -30.54 13.43 11.76
CA SER A 176 -29.62 13.30 10.63
C SER A 176 -28.12 13.17 10.89
N SER A 177 -27.58 11.99 10.61
CA SER A 177 -26.85 11.77 9.35
C SER A 177 -26.51 10.29 9.19
N HIS A 178 -27.03 9.66 8.16
CA HIS A 178 -26.50 8.39 7.68
C HIS A 178 -25.12 8.68 7.07
N THR A 179 -24.11 8.28 7.84
CA THR A 179 -22.70 8.26 7.48
C THR A 179 -22.49 7.25 6.35
N TRP A 180 -21.76 7.67 5.32
CA TRP A 180 -21.28 6.78 4.26
C TRP A 180 -20.31 5.78 4.88
N ALA A 181 -20.75 4.52 5.01
CA ALA A 181 -19.90 3.43 5.47
C ALA A 181 -18.94 3.02 4.34
N LEU A 182 -17.69 3.49 4.43
CA LEU A 182 -16.56 2.80 3.82
C LEU A 182 -16.33 1.51 4.62
N LYS A 183 -16.50 0.36 3.95
CA LYS A 183 -16.14 -0.95 4.53
C LYS A 183 -14.61 -0.99 4.76
N PRO A 184 -14.13 -1.22 5.99
CA PRO A 184 -12.76 -1.68 6.18
C PRO A 184 -12.69 -3.16 5.80
N LEU A 185 -11.79 -3.51 4.88
CA LEU A 185 -11.32 -4.89 4.74
C LEU A 185 -10.50 -5.20 6.00
N ALA A 186 -11.10 -5.95 6.92
CA ALA A 186 -10.39 -6.61 8.00
C ALA A 186 -9.69 -7.83 7.41
N ASN A 187 -8.35 -7.83 7.39
CA ASN A 187 -7.60 -9.08 7.40
C ASN A 187 -7.82 -9.75 8.76
N SER A 188 -8.12 -11.04 8.74
CA SER A 188 -8.08 -11.90 9.92
C SER A 188 -7.35 -13.19 9.56
N VAL A 189 -6.36 -13.46 10.42
CA VAL A 189 -5.55 -14.67 10.62
C VAL A 189 -4.44 -14.93 9.61
#